data_AF-A0AA51PF57-F1
#
_entry.id   AF-A0AA51PF57-F1
#
_cell.length_a   1.000
_cell.length_b   1.000
_cell.length_c   1.000
_cell.angle_alpha   90.00
_cell.angle_beta   90.00
_cell.angle_gamma   90.00
#
_symmetry.space_group_name_H-M   'P 1'
#
loop_
_entity.id
_entity.type
_entity.pdbx_description
1 polymer ?
#
loop_
_entity_poly.entity_id
_entity_poly.type
_entity_poly.pdbx_seq_one_letter_code
_entity_poly.pdbx_strand_id
1 'polypeptide(L)'
;YIICQGHDGCFQSPPDIDNSIESACARISAGAKLIQSVTAEKLFESGFGRKTFQLEHEVNPKKPECIIFKSNLNVNKARKMRQGELWTHFGRELMLSDIGSNERKYLGFISCTRFKGTDLDKPMTHEETVSFTEAYAALGGGGLALFGTACLYTWAATVTEIIPKFLDASPVNYRRFMDDSGYRGTLGGCFATTLGSVFHELGHTFDLGHTKDGIMGRGFDNIDRVFLVGEKRSTLAKDNMNNFNGKPVQHSTVSLQRNISVTMNVAEPLRVLGPRSKTTLGNFASMSKSDIVRRSPNVTPITRPSSV
;
A
#
# COMPACT_ATOMS: atom_id res chain seq x y z
N TYR A 1 -11.42 11.08 -3.58
CA TYR A 1 -11.24 11.76 -2.28
C TYR A 1 -12.50 11.59 -1.44
N ILE A 2 -12.42 10.97 -0.26
CA ILE A 2 -13.57 10.59 0.57
C ILE A 2 -13.75 11.61 1.70
N ILE A 3 -14.90 12.28 1.71
CA ILE A 3 -15.29 13.25 2.73
C ILE A 3 -16.35 12.62 3.64
N CYS A 4 -15.99 12.41 4.90
CA CYS A 4 -16.90 11.90 5.92
C CYS A 4 -17.98 12.92 6.28
N GLN A 5 -19.15 12.44 6.69
CA GLN A 5 -20.23 13.29 7.15
C GLN A 5 -19.78 14.14 8.36
N GLY A 6 -20.00 15.45 8.26
CA GLY A 6 -19.59 16.41 9.29
C GLY A 6 -18.12 16.82 9.25
N HIS A 7 -17.36 16.40 8.23
CA HIS A 7 -16.02 16.91 7.95
C HIS A 7 -16.07 18.04 6.92
N ASP A 8 -15.18 19.03 7.04
CA ASP A 8 -15.06 20.16 6.11
C ASP A 8 -14.40 19.77 4.78
N GLY A 9 -13.73 18.61 4.74
CA GLY A 9 -13.03 18.11 3.57
C GLY A 9 -11.60 18.64 3.45
N CYS A 10 -11.09 19.40 4.41
CA CYS A 10 -9.71 19.86 4.40
C CYS A 10 -8.79 18.81 5.05
N PHE A 11 -7.67 18.46 4.41
CA PHE A 11 -6.71 17.54 5.03
C PHE A 11 -5.82 18.27 6.05
N GLN A 12 -5.11 17.51 6.90
CA GLN A 12 -4.19 18.11 7.87
C GLN A 12 -2.94 18.65 7.17
N SER A 13 -2.59 19.92 7.43
CA SER A 13 -1.39 20.55 6.89
C SER A 13 -0.84 21.64 7.84
N PRO A 14 0.41 22.10 7.60
CA PRO A 14 0.90 23.37 8.11
C PRO A 14 0.10 24.58 7.59
N PRO A 15 0.07 25.72 8.32
CA PRO A 15 -0.75 26.89 7.94
C PRO A 15 -0.43 27.52 6.57
N ASP A 16 0.80 27.35 6.09
CA ASP A 16 1.30 27.86 4.82
C ASP A 16 1.01 26.93 3.62
N ILE A 17 0.46 25.74 3.89
CA ILE A 17 0.15 24.75 2.86
C ILE A 17 -1.35 24.69 2.64
N ASP A 18 -1.78 25.01 1.42
CA ASP A 18 -3.16 24.85 0.97
C ASP A 18 -3.63 23.40 1.18
N ASN A 19 -4.68 23.26 1.98
CA ASN A 19 -5.30 22.00 2.37
C ASN A 19 -6.74 21.84 1.92
N SER A 20 -7.17 22.68 0.98
CA SER A 20 -8.50 22.62 0.37
C SER A 20 -8.78 21.27 -0.29
N ILE A 21 -10.06 21.03 -0.58
CA ILE A 21 -10.51 19.86 -1.33
C ILE A 21 -9.86 19.84 -2.72
N GLU A 22 -9.75 21.01 -3.35
CA GLU A 22 -9.12 21.22 -4.64
C GLU A 22 -7.64 20.82 -4.61
N SER A 23 -6.90 21.26 -3.59
CA SER A 23 -5.50 20.87 -3.38
C SER A 23 -5.36 19.37 -3.16
N ALA A 24 -6.25 18.77 -2.37
CA ALA A 24 -6.25 17.33 -2.11
C ALA A 24 -6.43 16.55 -3.42
N CYS A 25 -7.43 16.94 -4.21
CA CYS A 25 -7.71 16.35 -5.51
C CYS A 25 -6.51 16.49 -6.47
N ALA A 26 -5.90 17.68 -6.56
CA ALA A 26 -4.74 17.91 -7.42
C ALA A 26 -3.55 17.01 -7.04
N ARG A 27 -3.23 16.91 -5.75
CA ARG A 27 -2.13 16.06 -5.25
C ARG A 27 -2.38 14.58 -5.48
N ILE A 28 -3.60 14.12 -5.23
CA ILE A 28 -3.99 12.72 -5.49
C ILE A 28 -3.88 12.41 -6.99
N SER A 29 -4.37 13.30 -7.85
CA SER A 29 -4.29 13.13 -9.31
C SER A 29 -2.85 13.13 -9.82
N ALA A 30 -2.00 14.03 -9.31
CA ALA A 30 -0.57 14.05 -9.62
C ALA A 30 0.12 12.75 -9.19
N GLY A 31 -0.11 12.28 -7.95
CA GLY A 31 0.43 11.03 -7.45
C GLY A 31 -0.05 9.80 -8.22
N ALA A 32 -1.33 9.75 -8.60
CA ALA A 32 -1.86 8.66 -9.41
C ALA A 32 -1.18 8.59 -10.80
N LYS A 33 -0.94 9.74 -11.45
CA LYS A 33 -0.22 9.84 -12.73
C LYS A 33 1.26 9.46 -12.59
N LEU A 34 1.91 9.80 -11.47
CA LEU A 34 3.26 9.33 -11.17
C LEU A 34 3.33 7.80 -11.09
N ILE A 35 2.40 7.18 -10.35
CA ILE A 35 2.31 5.72 -10.25
C ILE A 35 2.00 5.08 -11.60
N GLN A 36 1.09 5.67 -12.37
CA GLN A 36 0.75 5.23 -13.72
C GLN A 36 1.98 5.27 -14.65
N SER A 37 2.82 6.32 -14.55
CA SER A 37 4.06 6.46 -15.31
C SER A 37 5.09 5.40 -14.94
N VAL A 38 5.32 5.18 -13.63
CA VAL A 38 6.25 4.15 -13.16
C VAL A 38 5.79 2.77 -13.62
N THR A 39 4.48 2.48 -13.52
CA THR A 39 3.91 1.22 -13.99
C THR A 39 4.18 1.01 -15.48
N ALA A 40 4.02 2.07 -16.29
CA ALA A 40 4.28 2.03 -17.73
C ALA A 40 5.72 1.68 -18.08
N GLU A 41 6.68 2.32 -17.40
CA GLU A 41 8.11 2.02 -17.61
C GLU A 41 8.47 0.61 -17.13
N LYS A 42 7.95 0.16 -15.97
CA LYS A 42 8.27 -1.17 -15.45
C LYS A 42 7.69 -2.30 -16.30
N LEU A 43 6.50 -2.11 -16.90
CA LEU A 43 5.95 -3.06 -17.87
C LEU A 43 6.72 -3.05 -19.20
N PHE A 44 7.20 -1.87 -19.63
CA PHE A 44 8.05 -1.76 -20.81
C PHE A 44 9.40 -2.47 -20.63
N GLU A 45 10.09 -2.22 -19.51
CA GLU A 45 11.34 -2.90 -19.12
C GLU A 45 11.17 -4.42 -19.05
N SER A 46 9.98 -4.89 -18.66
CA SER A 46 9.66 -6.32 -18.55
C SER A 46 9.23 -6.95 -19.88
N GLY A 47 9.26 -6.21 -21.00
CA GLY A 47 8.95 -6.73 -22.34
C GLY A 47 7.45 -6.78 -22.69
N PHE A 48 6.56 -6.21 -21.86
CA PHE A 48 5.11 -6.18 -22.13
C PHE A 48 4.66 -4.96 -22.95
N GLY A 49 5.63 -4.12 -23.36
CA GLY A 49 5.38 -2.82 -23.99
C GLY A 49 5.03 -1.74 -22.95
N ARG A 50 4.91 -0.50 -23.42
CA ARG A 50 4.62 0.67 -22.58
C ARG A 50 3.12 0.75 -22.27
N LYS A 51 2.65 -0.13 -21.39
CA LYS A 51 1.25 -0.26 -20.97
C LYS A 51 1.10 0.08 -19.50
N THR A 52 -0.07 0.57 -19.10
CA THR A 52 -0.39 0.92 -17.71
C THR A 52 -1.89 0.85 -17.48
N PHE A 53 -2.34 1.03 -16.24
CA PHE A 53 -3.77 1.13 -15.93
C PHE A 53 -4.33 2.49 -16.38
N GLN A 54 -5.63 2.52 -16.69
CA GLN A 54 -6.32 3.75 -17.10
C GLN A 54 -6.97 4.44 -15.90
N LEU A 55 -6.91 5.77 -15.88
CA LEU A 55 -7.64 6.59 -14.90
C LEU A 55 -9.02 6.97 -15.48
N GLU A 56 -10.03 7.10 -14.62
CA GLU A 56 -11.43 7.31 -15.06
C GLU A 56 -11.61 8.50 -16.01
N HIS A 57 -10.91 9.61 -15.76
CA HIS A 57 -10.99 10.82 -16.59
C HIS A 57 -10.41 10.63 -18.01
N GLU A 58 -9.52 9.65 -18.20
CA GLU A 58 -8.95 9.31 -19.52
C GLU A 58 -9.94 8.50 -20.36
N VAL A 59 -10.78 7.70 -19.70
CA VAL A 59 -11.85 6.92 -20.34
C VAL A 59 -13.07 7.81 -20.61
N ASN A 60 -13.41 8.67 -19.65
CA ASN A 60 -14.52 9.60 -19.76
C ASN A 60 -14.05 11.02 -19.41
N PRO A 61 -13.68 11.84 -20.40
CA PRO A 61 -13.21 13.22 -20.19
C PRO A 61 -14.21 14.15 -19.50
N LYS A 62 -15.48 13.75 -19.35
CA LYS A 62 -16.48 14.51 -18.58
C LYS A 62 -16.34 14.29 -17.07
N LYS A 63 -15.59 13.27 -16.64
CA LYS A 63 -15.33 12.99 -15.22
C LYS A 63 -14.10 13.78 -14.74
N PRO A 64 -14.10 14.27 -13.50
CA PRO A 64 -12.93 14.95 -12.94
C PRO A 64 -11.79 13.97 -12.73
N GLU A 65 -10.55 14.47 -12.68
CA GLU A 65 -9.36 13.64 -12.43
C GLU A 65 -9.38 12.98 -11.04
N CYS A 66 -10.01 13.62 -10.06
CA CYS A 66 -10.26 13.06 -8.74
C CYS A 66 -11.73 13.27 -8.37
N ILE A 67 -12.44 12.18 -8.12
CA ILE A 67 -13.86 12.23 -7.73
C ILE A 67 -13.95 12.52 -6.23
N ILE A 68 -14.73 13.54 -5.87
CA ILE A 68 -15.12 13.81 -4.48
C ILE A 68 -16.28 12.88 -4.14
N PHE A 69 -16.08 12.03 -3.14
CA PHE A 69 -17.06 11.07 -2.65
C PHE A 69 -17.50 11.49 -1.24
N LYS A 70 -18.77 11.87 -1.09
CA LYS A 70 -19.34 12.24 0.20
C LYS A 70 -19.92 10.99 0.86
N SER A 71 -19.28 10.56 1.95
CA SER A 71 -19.68 9.41 2.74
C SER A 71 -20.70 9.78 3.81
N ASN A 72 -21.61 8.86 4.12
CA ASN A 72 -22.53 8.96 5.25
C ASN A 72 -21.86 8.60 6.58
N LEU A 73 -20.60 8.12 6.58
CA LEU A 73 -19.87 7.84 7.80
C LEU A 73 -19.55 9.14 8.54
N ASN A 74 -20.06 9.26 9.78
CA ASN A 74 -19.73 10.39 10.64
C ASN A 74 -18.23 10.46 10.96
N VAL A 75 -17.64 11.64 10.85
CA VAL A 75 -16.21 11.89 11.08
C VAL A 75 -15.70 11.40 12.45
N ASN A 76 -16.47 11.59 13.52
CA ASN A 76 -16.07 11.17 14.87
C ASN A 76 -16.07 9.65 15.02
N LYS A 77 -16.90 8.95 14.23
CA LYS A 77 -16.90 7.49 14.15
C LYS A 77 -15.72 7.00 13.32
N ALA A 78 -15.48 7.59 12.15
CA ALA A 78 -14.36 7.24 11.28
C ALA A 78 -13.01 7.34 12.02
N ARG A 79 -12.79 8.40 12.79
CA ARG A 79 -11.56 8.62 13.58
C ARG A 79 -11.27 7.57 14.65
N LYS A 80 -12.28 6.79 15.06
CA LYS A 80 -12.15 5.71 16.06
C LYS A 80 -12.03 4.31 15.45
N MET A 81 -12.25 4.18 14.15
CA MET A 81 -12.22 2.90 13.44
C MET A 81 -10.79 2.50 13.09
N ARG A 82 -10.52 1.20 13.13
CA ARG A 82 -9.27 0.62 12.62
C ARG A 82 -9.29 0.59 11.09
N GLN A 83 -8.12 0.52 10.48
CA GLN A 83 -7.98 0.53 9.02
C GLN A 83 -8.84 -0.53 8.29
N GLY A 84 -8.94 -1.75 8.83
CA GLY A 84 -9.77 -2.81 8.22
C GLY A 84 -11.28 -2.52 8.28
N GLU A 85 -11.73 -1.84 9.34
CA GLU A 85 -13.12 -1.41 9.48
C GLU A 85 -13.43 -0.26 8.50
N LEU A 86 -12.50 0.70 8.36
CA LEU A 86 -12.61 1.79 7.38
C LEU A 86 -12.63 1.24 5.95
N TRP A 87 -11.73 0.33 5.63
CA TRP A 87 -11.65 -0.33 4.32
C TRP A 87 -12.95 -1.06 3.99
N THR A 88 -13.46 -1.84 4.94
CA THR A 88 -14.72 -2.57 4.77
C THR A 88 -15.91 -1.62 4.58
N HIS A 89 -15.98 -0.56 5.39
CA HIS A 89 -17.06 0.41 5.32
C HIS A 89 -17.08 1.17 3.99
N PHE A 90 -15.97 1.81 3.63
CA PHE A 90 -15.89 2.58 2.39
C PHE A 90 -15.93 1.69 1.15
N GLY A 91 -15.36 0.49 1.20
CA GLY A 91 -15.49 -0.47 0.11
C GLY A 91 -16.95 -0.83 -0.15
N ARG A 92 -17.73 -1.13 0.90
CA ARG A 92 -19.17 -1.38 0.76
C ARG A 92 -19.92 -0.14 0.27
N GLU A 93 -19.65 1.01 0.85
CA GLU A 93 -20.38 2.25 0.51
C GLU A 93 -20.11 2.68 -0.94
N LEU A 94 -18.87 2.60 -1.42
CA LEU A 94 -18.50 2.86 -2.80
C LEU A 94 -19.22 1.92 -3.76
N MET A 95 -19.22 0.62 -3.47
CA MET A 95 -19.86 -0.38 -4.32
C MET A 95 -21.39 -0.26 -4.39
N LEU A 96 -22.03 0.28 -3.35
CA LEU A 96 -23.47 0.55 -3.32
C LEU A 96 -23.84 1.94 -3.89
N SER A 97 -22.87 2.75 -4.27
CA SER A 97 -23.09 4.08 -4.84
C SER A 97 -23.19 4.06 -6.37
N ASP A 98 -23.57 5.20 -6.95
CA ASP A 98 -23.69 5.37 -8.42
C ASP A 98 -22.37 5.18 -9.19
N ILE A 99 -21.22 5.24 -8.49
CA ILE A 99 -19.90 5.01 -9.11
C ILE A 99 -19.38 3.58 -8.90
N GLY A 100 -20.15 2.72 -8.20
CA GLY A 100 -19.80 1.33 -7.93
C GLY A 100 -19.78 0.46 -9.19
N SER A 101 -18.76 -0.39 -9.33
CA SER A 101 -18.56 -1.27 -10.49
C SER A 101 -17.60 -2.40 -10.16
N ASN A 102 -17.94 -3.62 -10.59
CA ASN A 102 -17.08 -4.80 -10.47
C ASN A 102 -15.96 -4.82 -11.52
N GLU A 103 -16.03 -3.94 -12.52
CA GLU A 103 -15.04 -3.82 -13.60
C GLU A 103 -13.99 -2.74 -13.31
N ARG A 104 -14.06 -2.12 -12.13
CA ARG A 104 -13.20 -1.00 -11.73
C ARG A 104 -12.46 -1.32 -10.44
N LYS A 105 -11.29 -0.72 -10.30
CA LYS A 105 -10.52 -0.67 -9.05
C LYS A 105 -10.55 0.77 -8.53
N TYR A 106 -10.57 0.93 -7.22
CA TYR A 106 -10.74 2.21 -6.55
C TYR A 106 -9.48 2.56 -5.76
N LEU A 107 -9.02 3.80 -5.92
CA LEU A 107 -8.01 4.42 -5.08
C LEU A 107 -8.69 5.50 -4.22
N GLY A 108 -8.83 5.24 -2.93
CA GLY A 108 -9.53 6.08 -1.96
C GLY A 108 -8.58 6.79 -1.00
N PHE A 109 -8.88 8.06 -0.70
CA PHE A 109 -8.15 8.86 0.28
C PHE A 109 -9.12 9.47 1.29
N ILE A 110 -8.94 9.22 2.59
CA ILE A 110 -9.82 9.67 3.66
C ILE A 110 -9.42 11.09 4.08
N SER A 111 -10.31 12.06 3.86
CA SER A 111 -10.06 13.48 4.18
C SER A 111 -9.80 13.74 5.67
N CYS A 112 -10.42 12.97 6.57
CA CYS A 112 -10.43 13.26 8.00
C CYS A 112 -9.33 12.58 8.82
N THR A 113 -8.32 12.00 8.14
CA THR A 113 -7.13 11.45 8.81
C THR A 113 -6.40 12.57 9.53
N ARG A 114 -6.06 12.33 10.80
CA ARG A 114 -5.43 13.35 11.63
C ARG A 114 -4.43 12.74 12.60
N PHE A 115 -3.20 13.20 12.51
CA PHE A 115 -2.19 12.99 13.53
C PHE A 115 -2.46 13.93 14.70
N LYS A 116 -2.58 13.38 15.91
CA LYS A 116 -2.92 14.15 17.13
C LYS A 116 -1.82 15.09 17.59
N GLY A 117 -0.58 14.83 17.17
CA GLY A 117 0.59 15.44 17.75
C GLY A 117 1.05 14.68 19.00
N THR A 118 2.28 14.97 19.42
CA THR A 118 2.92 14.37 20.58
C THR A 118 3.92 15.35 21.20
N ASP A 119 4.09 15.28 22.52
CA ASP A 119 5.10 16.03 23.26
C ASP A 119 6.37 15.20 23.53
N LEU A 120 6.42 13.96 23.02
CA LEU A 120 7.59 13.11 23.11
C LEU A 120 8.82 13.78 22.48
N ASP A 121 9.92 13.78 23.22
CA ASP A 121 11.21 14.30 22.76
C ASP A 121 12.08 13.19 22.17
N LYS A 122 11.47 12.33 21.35
CA LYS A 122 12.15 11.27 20.60
C LYS A 122 11.43 11.01 19.27
N PRO A 123 12.15 10.54 18.23
CA PRO A 123 11.53 9.92 17.07
C PRO A 123 10.66 8.73 17.49
N MET A 124 9.47 8.62 16.90
CA MET A 124 8.53 7.52 17.15
C MET A 124 8.76 6.36 16.18
N THR A 125 8.49 5.14 16.63
CA THR A 125 8.39 3.99 15.71
C THR A 125 7.18 4.15 14.79
N HIS A 126 7.13 3.42 13.68
CA HIS A 126 5.96 3.43 12.80
C HIS A 126 4.66 3.07 13.55
N GLU A 127 4.71 2.07 14.44
CA GLU A 127 3.57 1.64 15.25
C GLU A 127 3.10 2.72 16.22
N GLU A 128 4.05 3.42 16.88
CA GLU A 128 3.75 4.59 17.70
C GLU A 128 3.09 5.67 16.85
N THR A 129 3.68 6.06 15.71
CA THR A 129 3.12 7.08 14.80
C THR A 129 1.69 6.75 14.35
N VAL A 130 1.42 5.49 13.97
CA VAL A 130 0.07 5.03 13.59
C VAL A 130 -0.90 5.12 14.77
N SER A 131 -0.47 4.77 16.00
CA SER A 131 -1.33 4.85 17.18
C SER A 131 -1.76 6.28 17.55
N PHE A 132 -0.97 7.29 17.16
CA PHE A 132 -1.31 8.71 17.30
C PHE A 132 -2.08 9.28 16.09
N THR A 133 -2.39 8.44 15.08
CA THR A 133 -3.07 8.87 13.86
C THR A 133 -4.50 8.34 13.81
N GLU A 134 -5.47 9.24 13.86
CA GLU A 134 -6.88 8.92 13.70
C GLU A 134 -7.26 8.73 12.23
N ALA A 135 -8.23 7.86 11.98
CA ALA A 135 -8.68 7.50 10.62
C ALA A 135 -7.49 7.15 9.69
N TYR A 136 -6.48 6.49 10.26
CA TYR A 136 -5.35 5.95 9.51
C TYR A 136 -5.80 4.77 8.65
N ALA A 137 -5.33 4.75 7.41
CA ALA A 137 -5.46 3.60 6.52
C ALA A 137 -4.26 3.58 5.58
N ALA A 138 -3.73 2.38 5.35
CA ALA A 138 -2.85 2.04 4.25
C ALA A 138 -3.12 0.56 3.97
N LEU A 139 -4.18 0.30 3.22
CA LEU A 139 -4.68 -1.07 3.03
C LEU A 139 -5.27 -1.24 1.63
N GLY A 140 -4.79 -2.27 0.93
CA GLY A 140 -5.19 -2.62 -0.42
C GLY A 140 -5.52 -4.10 -0.58
N GLY A 141 -6.41 -4.37 -1.53
CA GLY A 141 -6.81 -5.72 -1.90
C GLY A 141 -8.14 -5.71 -2.62
N GLY A 142 -8.46 -6.80 -3.32
CA GLY A 142 -9.72 -6.92 -4.05
C GLY A 142 -9.94 -5.75 -5.01
N GLY A 143 -10.91 -4.88 -4.70
CA GLY A 143 -11.27 -3.72 -5.52
C GLY A 143 -10.83 -2.35 -4.99
N LEU A 144 -10.22 -2.25 -3.81
CA LEU A 144 -9.97 -0.96 -3.15
C LEU A 144 -8.57 -0.89 -2.54
N ALA A 145 -7.83 0.17 -2.86
CA ALA A 145 -6.68 0.66 -2.12
C ALA A 145 -7.09 1.92 -1.36
N LEU A 146 -7.01 1.90 -0.03
CA LEU A 146 -7.51 2.96 0.85
C LEU A 146 -6.40 3.56 1.69
N PHE A 147 -6.32 4.89 1.68
CA PHE A 147 -5.28 5.65 2.34
C PHE A 147 -5.81 6.77 3.21
N GLY A 148 -5.09 7.03 4.30
CA GLY A 148 -5.22 8.26 5.06
C GLY A 148 -4.48 9.42 4.40
N THR A 149 -4.84 10.65 4.76
CA THR A 149 -4.28 11.88 4.16
C THR A 149 -3.28 12.62 5.05
N ALA A 150 -2.81 12.00 6.15
CA ALA A 150 -1.95 12.64 7.15
C ALA A 150 -0.66 13.25 6.58
N CYS A 151 -0.10 12.67 5.52
CA CYS A 151 1.11 13.15 4.84
C CYS A 151 0.82 13.79 3.47
N LEU A 152 -0.45 13.97 3.09
CA LEU A 152 -0.79 14.49 1.75
C LEU A 152 -0.23 15.89 1.51
N TYR A 153 -0.03 16.69 2.56
CA TYR A 153 0.57 18.02 2.48
C TYR A 153 2.00 18.03 1.91
N THR A 154 2.71 16.90 1.97
CA THR A 154 4.08 16.76 1.42
C THR A 154 4.07 16.47 -0.08
N TRP A 155 2.96 16.03 -0.65
CA TRP A 155 2.87 15.61 -2.04
C TRP A 155 2.91 16.80 -3.00
N ALA A 156 3.44 16.61 -4.20
CA ALA A 156 3.32 17.60 -5.27
C ALA A 156 1.85 17.73 -5.73
N ALA A 157 1.36 18.96 -5.89
CA ALA A 157 0.04 19.24 -6.47
C ALA A 157 0.09 19.39 -8.00
N THR A 158 1.25 19.73 -8.54
CA THR A 158 1.47 19.98 -9.97
C THR A 158 2.75 19.31 -10.46
N VAL A 159 2.89 19.17 -11.79
CA VAL A 159 4.08 18.54 -12.40
C VAL A 159 5.37 19.27 -12.06
N THR A 160 5.33 20.61 -12.00
CA THR A 160 6.50 21.45 -11.70
C THR A 160 6.97 21.29 -10.26
N GLU A 161 6.10 20.84 -9.35
CA GLU A 161 6.43 20.61 -7.94
C GLU A 161 7.04 19.22 -7.66
N ILE A 162 6.94 18.26 -8.59
CA ILE A 162 7.36 16.87 -8.36
C ILE A 162 8.80 16.78 -7.89
N ILE A 163 9.73 17.32 -8.68
CA ILE A 163 11.17 17.25 -8.38
C ILE A 163 11.52 18.07 -7.13
N PRO A 164 11.09 19.34 -6.98
CA PRO A 164 11.31 20.10 -5.75
C PRO A 164 10.80 19.39 -4.49
N LYS A 165 9.61 18.78 -4.53
CA LYS A 165 9.02 18.09 -3.37
C LYS A 165 9.77 16.82 -3.01
N PHE A 166 10.21 16.01 -3.98
CA PHE A 166 11.06 14.86 -3.68
C PHE A 166 12.42 15.26 -3.08
N LEU A 167 12.98 16.39 -3.51
CA LEU A 167 14.26 16.91 -3.00
C LEU A 167 14.13 17.73 -1.70
N ASP A 168 12.92 17.88 -1.16
CA ASP A 168 12.69 18.69 0.05
C ASP A 168 13.28 18.01 1.29
N ALA A 169 14.46 18.49 1.70
CA ALA A 169 15.19 18.01 2.86
C ALA A 169 14.74 18.66 4.18
N SER A 170 13.70 19.51 4.15
CA SER A 170 13.17 20.13 5.37
C SER A 170 12.67 19.06 6.34
N PRO A 171 12.95 19.20 7.66
CA PRO A 171 12.53 18.21 8.64
C PRO A 171 11.01 18.21 8.82
N VAL A 172 10.43 17.02 8.98
CA VAL A 172 9.04 16.87 9.43
C VAL A 172 8.97 17.37 10.88
N ASN A 173 8.03 18.26 11.18
CA ASN A 173 7.69 18.56 12.57
C ASN A 173 6.89 17.38 13.16
N TYR A 174 7.60 16.33 13.58
CA TYR A 174 7.04 15.07 14.08
C TYR A 174 6.19 15.22 15.36
N ARG A 175 6.29 16.37 16.06
CA ARG A 175 5.44 16.70 17.21
C ARG A 175 4.03 17.13 16.79
N ARG A 176 3.85 17.57 15.55
CA ARG A 176 2.58 18.15 15.04
C ARG A 176 2.02 17.44 13.82
N PHE A 177 2.87 16.79 13.03
CA PHE A 177 2.50 16.08 11.81
C PHE A 177 3.07 14.66 11.80
N MET A 178 2.36 13.77 11.11
CA MET A 178 2.81 12.40 10.92
C MET A 178 4.13 12.38 10.13
N ASP A 179 5.12 11.70 10.67
CA ASP A 179 6.34 11.35 9.96
C ASP A 179 6.23 9.90 9.46
N ASP A 180 5.87 9.75 8.19
CA ASP A 180 5.88 8.47 7.48
C ASP A 180 6.95 8.49 6.37
N SER A 181 8.13 9.01 6.71
CA SER A 181 9.24 9.17 5.76
C SER A 181 10.12 7.94 5.61
N GLY A 182 9.77 6.81 6.24
CA GLY A 182 10.68 5.66 6.31
C GLY A 182 11.96 5.97 7.09
N TYR A 183 11.82 6.69 8.22
CA TYR A 183 12.92 7.11 9.11
C TYR A 183 13.92 8.13 8.53
N ARG A 184 13.59 8.78 7.41
CA ARG A 184 14.42 9.86 6.84
C ARG A 184 14.21 11.21 7.54
N GLY A 185 13.06 11.40 8.17
CA GLY A 185 12.69 12.62 8.90
C GLY A 185 12.44 13.84 8.02
N THR A 186 12.34 13.68 6.70
CA THR A 186 12.20 14.80 5.74
C THR A 186 10.85 14.82 5.04
N LEU A 187 10.41 16.00 4.60
CA LEU A 187 9.18 16.16 3.82
C LEU A 187 9.23 15.38 2.51
N GLY A 188 10.35 15.41 1.79
CA GLY A 188 10.56 14.62 0.57
C GLY A 188 10.58 13.12 0.84
N GLY A 189 11.14 12.68 1.97
CA GLY A 189 11.07 11.29 2.41
C GLY A 189 9.64 10.84 2.72
N CYS A 190 8.83 11.69 3.34
CA CYS A 190 7.39 11.44 3.55
C CYS A 190 6.66 11.30 2.21
N PHE A 191 6.91 12.20 1.25
CA PHE A 191 6.31 12.10 -0.08
C PHE A 191 6.69 10.78 -0.77
N ALA A 192 7.98 10.41 -0.76
CA ALA A 192 8.47 9.17 -1.35
C ALA A 192 7.82 7.92 -0.75
N THR A 193 7.92 7.73 0.57
CA THR A 193 7.38 6.53 1.24
C THR A 193 5.87 6.43 1.07
N THR A 194 5.13 7.53 1.22
CA THR A 194 3.67 7.47 1.15
C THR A 194 3.16 7.29 -0.28
N LEU A 195 3.80 7.88 -1.30
CA LEU A 195 3.49 7.59 -2.70
C LEU A 195 3.79 6.13 -3.05
N GLY A 196 4.93 5.61 -2.56
CA GLY A 196 5.29 4.22 -2.73
C GLY A 196 4.31 3.27 -2.06
N SER A 197 3.90 3.56 -0.82
CA SER A 197 2.87 2.79 -0.11
C SER A 197 1.56 2.78 -0.89
N VAL A 198 1.16 3.91 -1.48
CA VAL A 198 0.02 3.97 -2.40
C VAL A 198 0.18 3.03 -3.58
N PHE A 199 1.36 2.96 -4.18
CA PHE A 199 1.62 2.02 -5.26
C PHE A 199 1.60 0.55 -4.78
N HIS A 200 2.13 0.26 -3.59
CA HIS A 200 2.13 -1.08 -3.00
C HIS A 200 0.70 -1.62 -2.81
N GLU A 201 -0.16 -0.86 -2.14
CA GLU A 201 -1.54 -1.30 -1.88
C GLU A 201 -2.37 -1.33 -3.17
N LEU A 202 -2.11 -0.41 -4.12
CA LEU A 202 -2.71 -0.49 -5.45
C LEU A 202 -2.28 -1.77 -6.17
N GLY A 203 -1.01 -2.19 -6.01
CA GLY A 203 -0.51 -3.47 -6.50
C GLY A 203 -1.33 -4.66 -5.98
N HIS A 204 -1.72 -4.66 -4.71
CA HIS A 204 -2.64 -5.68 -4.17
C HIS A 204 -4.02 -5.68 -4.84
N THR A 205 -4.53 -4.54 -5.31
CA THR A 205 -5.77 -4.51 -6.10
C THR A 205 -5.62 -5.08 -7.51
N PHE A 206 -4.38 -5.17 -8.00
CA PHE A 206 -3.99 -5.86 -9.23
C PHE A 206 -3.50 -7.29 -8.97
N ASP A 207 -3.87 -7.87 -7.82
CA ASP A 207 -3.57 -9.25 -7.41
C ASP A 207 -2.07 -9.57 -7.28
N LEU A 208 -1.24 -8.54 -7.07
CA LEU A 208 0.17 -8.74 -6.78
C LEU A 208 0.36 -9.12 -5.31
N GLY A 209 1.10 -10.20 -5.06
CA GLY A 209 1.55 -10.59 -3.73
C GLY A 209 2.82 -9.86 -3.28
N HIS A 210 3.14 -9.95 -1.99
CA HIS A 210 4.40 -9.42 -1.48
C HIS A 210 5.61 -10.07 -2.16
N THR A 211 6.65 -9.28 -2.38
CA THR A 211 7.95 -9.72 -2.87
C THR A 211 9.04 -9.38 -1.86
N LYS A 212 10.21 -10.02 -2.00
CA LYS A 212 11.37 -9.72 -1.16
C LYS A 212 11.85 -8.28 -1.35
N ASP A 213 11.92 -7.84 -2.60
CA ASP A 213 12.47 -6.56 -3.03
C ASP A 213 11.48 -5.83 -3.96
N GLY A 214 11.69 -4.54 -4.20
CA GLY A 214 10.86 -3.72 -5.11
C GLY A 214 9.60 -3.13 -4.47
N ILE A 215 8.66 -2.63 -5.29
CA ILE A 215 7.44 -1.94 -4.82
C ILE A 215 6.58 -2.84 -3.93
N MET A 216 6.46 -4.13 -4.26
CA MET A 216 5.73 -5.10 -3.44
C MET A 216 6.54 -5.64 -2.23
N GLY A 217 7.74 -5.11 -1.99
CA GLY A 217 8.56 -5.30 -0.78
C GLY A 217 8.86 -3.95 -0.12
N ARG A 218 10.00 -3.77 0.58
CA ARG A 218 10.38 -2.46 1.16
C ARG A 218 10.93 -1.45 0.15
N GLY A 219 10.98 -1.79 -1.14
CA GLY A 219 11.45 -0.88 -2.18
C GLY A 219 10.53 0.33 -2.38
N PHE A 220 9.26 0.25 -1.95
CA PHE A 220 8.33 1.37 -2.06
C PHE A 220 8.80 2.63 -1.32
N ASP A 221 9.60 2.48 -0.26
CA ASP A 221 10.17 3.63 0.47
C ASP A 221 10.99 4.55 -0.44
N ASN A 222 11.53 4.02 -1.54
CA ASN A 222 12.52 4.68 -2.39
C ASN A 222 11.99 4.96 -3.81
N ILE A 223 10.67 5.14 -3.97
CA ILE A 223 10.07 5.40 -5.29
C ILE A 223 10.57 6.70 -5.94
N ASP A 224 11.02 7.67 -5.14
CA ASP A 224 11.65 8.92 -5.57
C ASP A 224 12.87 8.69 -6.49
N ARG A 225 13.59 7.58 -6.28
CA ARG A 225 14.75 7.22 -7.10
C ARG A 225 14.43 6.93 -8.56
N VAL A 226 13.16 6.70 -8.89
CA VAL A 226 12.72 6.55 -10.29
C VAL A 226 12.64 7.92 -10.99
N PHE A 227 12.38 8.99 -10.24
CA PHE A 227 12.15 10.33 -10.77
C PHE A 227 13.37 11.25 -10.68
N LEU A 228 14.24 11.01 -9.69
CA LEU A 228 15.42 11.83 -9.46
C LEU A 228 16.63 11.30 -10.24
N VAL A 229 17.24 12.16 -11.05
CA VAL A 229 18.51 11.88 -11.74
C VAL A 229 19.67 12.38 -10.88
N GLY A 230 20.57 11.48 -10.46
CA GLY A 230 21.86 11.86 -9.90
C GLY A 230 22.32 11.01 -8.71
N GLU A 231 23.62 10.70 -8.69
CA GLU A 231 24.32 10.13 -7.54
C GLU A 231 24.36 11.14 -6.38
N LYS A 232 23.33 11.20 -5.53
CA LYS A 232 23.42 11.91 -4.25
C LYS A 232 23.39 10.92 -3.09
N ARG A 233 24.60 10.59 -2.62
CA ARG A 233 24.93 10.10 -1.27
C ARG A 233 24.01 8.97 -0.75
N SER A 234 24.19 7.76 -1.29
CA SER A 234 24.00 6.53 -0.49
C SER A 234 24.98 6.43 0.69
N THR A 235 25.83 7.44 0.92
CA THR A 235 26.95 7.41 1.87
C THR A 235 26.77 8.28 3.12
N LEU A 236 25.62 8.95 3.32
CA LEU A 236 25.44 9.77 4.55
C LEU A 236 24.10 9.63 5.28
N ALA A 237 23.11 8.91 4.75
CA ALA A 237 22.17 8.25 5.62
C ALA A 237 22.84 6.93 6.01
N LYS A 238 23.27 6.78 7.26
CA LYS A 238 23.45 5.42 7.77
C LYS A 238 22.11 4.72 7.51
N ASP A 239 22.11 3.68 6.67
CA ASP A 239 21.04 2.67 6.60
C ASP A 239 20.89 1.89 7.93
N ASN A 240 21.30 2.51 9.05
CA ASN A 240 21.09 2.08 10.41
C ASN A 240 19.70 2.53 10.84
N MET A 241 18.68 1.79 10.40
CA MET A 241 17.51 1.44 11.21
C MET A 241 16.53 0.64 10.36
N ASN A 242 17.01 -0.42 9.69
CA ASN A 242 16.18 -1.59 9.31
C ASN A 242 16.98 -2.77 8.73
N ASN A 243 18.29 -2.65 8.50
CA ASN A 243 19.09 -3.79 8.06
C ASN A 243 19.76 -4.50 9.26
N PHE A 244 19.07 -5.45 9.88
CA PHE A 244 19.63 -6.31 10.95
C PHE A 244 20.74 -7.27 10.48
N ASN A 245 21.40 -6.99 9.34
CA ASN A 245 22.42 -7.88 8.80
C ASN A 245 23.60 -7.22 8.07
N GLY A 246 23.84 -5.91 8.25
CA GLY A 246 25.13 -5.28 7.89
C GLY A 246 25.59 -5.45 6.43
N LYS A 247 24.68 -5.78 5.50
CA LYS A 247 25.01 -5.87 4.08
C LYS A 247 24.91 -4.49 3.44
N PRO A 248 25.85 -4.12 2.54
CA PRO A 248 25.82 -2.84 1.87
C PRO A 248 24.51 -2.70 1.10
N VAL A 249 23.88 -1.53 1.22
CA VAL A 249 22.68 -1.19 0.45
C VAL A 249 23.07 -1.07 -1.01
N GLN A 250 22.47 -1.96 -1.81
CA GLN A 250 22.67 -1.98 -3.25
C GLN A 250 22.18 -0.65 -3.82
N HIS A 251 23.10 0.08 -4.45
CA HIS A 251 22.77 1.19 -5.33
C HIS A 251 21.80 0.65 -6.38
N SER A 252 20.74 1.40 -6.67
CA SER A 252 19.69 0.99 -7.61
C SER A 252 20.24 0.88 -9.04
N THR A 253 20.96 -0.19 -9.32
CA THR A 253 21.03 -0.82 -10.63
C THR A 253 19.95 -1.89 -10.60
N VAL A 254 18.86 -1.69 -11.34
CA VAL A 254 17.92 -2.78 -11.60
C VAL A 254 18.65 -3.76 -12.51
N SER A 255 19.18 -4.82 -11.91
CA SER A 255 19.75 -5.98 -12.58
C SER A 255 18.84 -7.15 -12.24
N LEU A 256 18.12 -7.67 -13.24
CA LEU A 256 17.47 -8.97 -13.11
C LEU A 256 18.43 -10.04 -13.64
N GLN A 257 19.11 -10.70 -12.71
CA GLN A 257 19.71 -12.00 -12.98
C GLN A 257 18.63 -13.09 -12.97
N ARG A 258 18.50 -13.72 -14.15
CA ARG A 258 17.87 -15.01 -14.50
C ARG A 258 16.33 -15.09 -14.51
N ASN A 259 15.83 -15.50 -15.67
CA ASN A 259 14.49 -16.02 -15.93
C ASN A 259 14.16 -17.13 -14.91
N ILE A 260 13.07 -16.98 -14.17
CA ILE A 260 12.47 -18.09 -13.44
C ILE A 260 11.62 -18.86 -14.45
N SER A 261 12.15 -19.96 -14.98
CA SER A 261 11.34 -20.96 -15.65
C SER A 261 10.48 -21.67 -14.60
N VAL A 262 9.19 -21.32 -14.52
CA VAL A 262 8.23 -22.06 -13.70
C VAL A 262 7.66 -23.20 -14.56
N THR A 263 8.04 -24.43 -14.25
CA THR A 263 7.38 -25.62 -14.80
C THR A 263 6.22 -25.99 -13.89
N MET A 264 4.99 -25.84 -14.37
CA MET A 264 3.79 -26.30 -13.67
C MET A 264 3.49 -27.75 -14.07
N ASN A 265 3.59 -28.69 -13.14
CA ASN A 265 3.02 -30.02 -13.33
C ASN A 265 1.52 -29.95 -13.03
N VAL A 266 0.71 -29.97 -14.08
CA VAL A 266 -0.75 -30.10 -13.94
C VAL A 266 -1.06 -31.55 -13.58
N ALA A 267 -1.45 -31.80 -12.34
CA ALA A 267 -2.05 -33.08 -11.99
C ALA A 267 -3.38 -33.21 -12.75
N GLU A 268 -3.64 -34.38 -13.36
CA GLU A 268 -4.88 -34.62 -14.08
C GLU A 268 -6.10 -34.30 -13.21
N PRO A 269 -7.14 -33.65 -13.76
CA PRO A 269 -8.35 -33.37 -13.00
C PRO A 269 -8.95 -34.69 -12.52
N LEU A 270 -9.18 -34.78 -11.21
CA LEU A 270 -9.97 -35.86 -10.60
C LEU A 270 -11.27 -36.01 -11.41
N ARG A 271 -11.47 -37.19 -12.01
CA ARG A 271 -12.68 -37.52 -12.76
C ARG A 271 -13.90 -37.20 -11.92
N VAL A 272 -14.70 -36.25 -12.40
CA VAL A 272 -16.03 -35.97 -11.86
C VAL A 272 -16.89 -37.23 -12.07
N LEU A 273 -17.10 -37.98 -11.00
CA LEU A 273 -18.10 -39.05 -10.98
C LEU A 273 -19.48 -38.39 -11.03
N GLY A 274 -20.25 -38.77 -12.08
CA GLY A 274 -21.60 -38.27 -12.33
C GLY A 274 -22.63 -38.64 -11.26
N PRO A 275 -23.88 -38.17 -11.40
CA PRO A 275 -24.83 -38.12 -10.29
C PRO A 275 -25.51 -39.47 -10.01
N ARG A 276 -25.47 -39.84 -8.71
CA ARG A 276 -26.40 -40.66 -7.91
C ARG A 276 -26.88 -42.00 -8.50
N SER A 277 -26.40 -43.09 -7.90
CA SER A 277 -27.24 -44.26 -7.60
C SER A 277 -27.54 -44.31 -6.09
N LYS A 278 -28.80 -44.61 -5.78
CA LYS A 278 -29.37 -44.76 -4.44
C LYS A 278 -28.78 -46.00 -3.76
N THR A 279 -28.36 -45.89 -2.49
CA THR A 279 -28.58 -46.93 -1.47
C THR A 279 -28.15 -46.49 -0.06
N THR A 280 -29.10 -46.67 0.86
CA THR A 280 -28.95 -46.94 2.31
C THR A 280 -28.22 -45.93 3.20
N LEU A 281 -29.01 -45.02 3.77
CA LEU A 281 -28.82 -44.49 5.12
C LEU A 281 -28.85 -45.66 6.14
N GLY A 282 -27.75 -45.83 6.86
CA GLY A 282 -27.63 -46.78 7.96
C GLY A 282 -26.63 -46.29 9.00
N ASN A 283 -27.16 -45.76 10.09
CA ASN A 283 -26.62 -45.75 11.45
C ASN A 283 -25.15 -45.39 11.67
N PHE A 284 -24.91 -44.19 12.20
CA PHE A 284 -23.97 -44.02 13.30
C PHE A 284 -24.59 -43.13 14.37
N ALA A 285 -25.28 -43.79 15.30
CA ALA A 285 -25.43 -43.31 16.66
C ALA A 285 -24.27 -43.88 17.49
N SER A 286 -23.80 -43.07 18.45
CA SER A 286 -23.03 -43.43 19.65
C SER A 286 -21.50 -43.45 19.60
N MET A 287 -20.92 -42.61 20.47
CA MET A 287 -19.87 -42.88 21.47
C MET A 287 -18.66 -41.91 21.50
N SER A 288 -18.76 -41.00 22.49
CA SER A 288 -17.81 -40.53 23.52
C SER A 288 -16.28 -40.71 23.42
N LYS A 289 -15.62 -39.66 23.89
CA LYS A 289 -14.26 -39.52 24.47
C LYS A 289 -13.82 -40.73 25.33
N SER A 290 -12.61 -41.25 25.10
CA SER A 290 -11.37 -41.06 25.89
C SER A 290 -10.31 -42.13 25.59
N ASP A 291 -9.03 -41.72 25.65
CA ASP A 291 -7.79 -42.52 25.77
C ASP A 291 -7.30 -43.40 24.59
N ILE A 292 -6.12 -43.05 24.05
CA ILE A 292 -4.85 -43.76 24.31
C ILE A 292 -3.71 -43.12 23.50
N VAL A 293 -2.73 -42.62 24.26
CA VAL A 293 -1.42 -42.14 23.85
C VAL A 293 -0.58 -43.28 23.25
N ARG A 294 0.11 -43.05 22.12
CA ARG A 294 1.55 -43.39 21.88
C ARG A 294 1.96 -43.23 20.41
N ARG A 295 3.04 -42.45 20.21
CA ARG A 295 4.25 -42.67 19.36
C ARG A 295 4.65 -41.46 18.52
N SER A 296 5.71 -40.79 18.98
CA SER A 296 6.58 -39.91 18.19
C SER A 296 7.42 -40.71 17.18
N PRO A 297 7.90 -40.11 16.09
CA PRO A 297 9.09 -40.58 15.39
C PRO A 297 10.26 -39.59 15.44
N ASN A 298 11.45 -40.17 15.64
CA ASN A 298 12.77 -39.57 15.65
C ASN A 298 13.13 -38.90 14.31
N VAL A 299 13.84 -37.77 14.39
CA VAL A 299 14.53 -37.12 13.27
C VAL A 299 16.03 -37.38 13.42
N THR A 300 16.65 -38.04 12.43
CA THR A 300 18.11 -38.11 12.25
C THR A 300 18.55 -37.07 11.22
N PRO A 301 19.69 -36.37 11.43
CA PRO A 301 20.15 -35.29 10.56
C PRO A 301 21.08 -35.80 9.46
N ILE A 302 20.93 -35.27 8.23
CA ILE A 302 21.86 -35.53 7.12
C ILE A 302 22.74 -34.30 6.87
N THR A 303 24.04 -34.57 6.86
CA THR A 303 25.21 -33.72 6.71
C THR A 303 25.42 -33.17 5.29
N ARG A 304 25.94 -31.93 5.21
CA ARG A 304 26.57 -31.32 4.03
C ARG A 304 27.85 -32.06 3.61
N PRO A 305 28.23 -31.97 2.33
CA PRO A 305 29.63 -31.90 1.93
C PRO A 305 30.01 -30.53 1.34
N SER A 306 31.29 -30.23 1.50
CA SER A 306 32.03 -29.01 1.21
C SER A 306 32.61 -28.96 -0.21
N SER A 307 32.62 -27.74 -0.78
CA SER A 307 33.60 -27.11 -1.69
C SER A 307 34.35 -27.92 -2.76
N VAL A 308 34.20 -27.48 -4.02
CA VAL A 308 35.28 -26.92 -4.88
C VAL A 308 34.70 -25.71 -5.62
#